data_AF-A0A6G6GP96-F1
#
_entry.id   AF-A0A6G6GP96-F1
#
_cell.length_a   1.000
_cell.length_b   1.000
_cell.length_c   1.000
_cell.angle_alpha   90.00
_cell.angle_beta   90.00
_cell.angle_gamma   90.00
#
_symmetry.space_group_name_H-M   'P 1'
#
loop_
_entity.id
_entity.type
_entity.pdbx_description
1 polymer ?
#
loop_
_entity_poly.entity_id
_entity_poly.type
_entity_poly.pdbx_seq_one_letter_code
_entity_poly.pdbx_strand_id
1 'polypeptide(L)'
;MKQNIVTIIVLLSTFIGFGQCPAGDIELFSQAQVDSFAIDYPNCSELNGNLNVGSSSVTNLDGLSVIESSSGTIEIYGTNVTSLQGLHNLITVVDLDIQQNTLLESFEALNQLESITNGLHIRANTLIENFIGFENLTEIGYISIDSSNIINFQGINPMLESIGNSNGPLSGLSITQCESLTSFSGLENIEHIYGFLYTWSTGISNFQGLDNLKEVQGVFSVIGHNPLIDFSGLEQLETIGGFYLLANANLESLNGLENLSTANGLFDIRNNYLITSLSPLNGIENANFSEVVIQGNSELSTCDIISICQHLEIPSSMTTIDSNAAGCNSIAEVEIECEIVDIPDTNFLNALLNYTPAIDTNGDDAIQFDEAEAFTATLDVANETIFDFTGLEAFVNISGFTGGGNFMNSLSLKANTQLKSVDFSESPDLETVNLKNGNNTSVTSFNGSLCPSLQFVCVDNVAFAEANFTNIDSQVQFVDDCEFLAVPTYNLEEAITLFPNPVLDVLTISVEGNFSYTKSEIYSVSGQQLKETPGRQIDMSDLSAGIYFVKVISEEGSITKKIVKQ
;
A
#
# COMPACT_ATOMS: atom_id res chain seq x y z
N MET A 1 94.50 -38.39 -10.74
CA MET A 1 94.20 -39.01 -9.43
C MET A 1 93.93 -37.88 -8.45
N LYS A 2 92.82 -37.96 -7.70
CA LYS A 2 92.15 -36.94 -6.83
C LYS A 2 91.15 -36.04 -7.59
N GLN A 3 89.86 -36.40 -7.66
CA GLN A 3 88.76 -36.40 -6.67
C GLN A 3 88.14 -35.01 -6.39
N ASN A 4 86.90 -34.88 -6.91
CA ASN A 4 85.68 -34.33 -6.30
C ASN A 4 85.76 -33.11 -5.37
N ILE A 5 84.95 -32.09 -5.65
CA ILE A 5 83.72 -31.76 -4.91
C ILE A 5 82.83 -30.92 -5.84
N VAL A 6 81.68 -31.48 -6.22
CA VAL A 6 80.56 -30.75 -6.82
C VAL A 6 79.64 -30.37 -5.66
N THR A 7 79.43 -29.09 -5.43
CA THR A 7 78.42 -28.60 -4.49
C THR A 7 77.11 -28.44 -5.26
N ILE A 8 76.20 -29.41 -5.11
CA ILE A 8 74.83 -29.32 -5.59
C ILE A 8 74.06 -28.49 -4.55
N ILE A 9 73.69 -27.27 -4.89
CA ILE A 9 72.67 -26.51 -4.17
C ILE A 9 71.32 -27.06 -4.61
N VAL A 10 70.72 -27.92 -3.79
CA VAL A 10 69.32 -28.30 -3.92
C VAL A 10 68.51 -27.12 -3.38
N LEU A 11 67.97 -26.29 -4.28
CA LEU A 11 66.86 -25.41 -3.93
C LEU A 11 65.65 -26.34 -3.74
N LEU A 12 65.35 -26.72 -2.50
CA LEU A 12 64.03 -27.23 -2.14
C LEU A 12 63.06 -26.05 -2.33
N SER A 13 62.44 -25.94 -3.50
CA SER A 13 61.17 -25.24 -3.61
C SER A 13 60.14 -26.10 -2.90
N THR A 14 59.96 -25.87 -1.60
CA THR A 14 58.74 -26.28 -0.91
C THR A 14 57.60 -25.51 -1.55
N PHE A 15 56.97 -26.11 -2.57
CA PHE A 15 55.59 -25.81 -2.91
C PHE A 15 54.76 -26.30 -1.71
N ILE A 16 54.66 -25.44 -0.70
CA ILE A 16 53.59 -25.54 0.28
C ILE A 16 52.36 -25.12 -0.52
N GLY A 17 51.51 -26.08 -0.86
CA GLY A 17 50.17 -25.76 -1.33
C GLY A 17 49.45 -25.10 -0.17
N PHE A 18 49.52 -23.77 -0.07
CA PHE A 18 48.58 -23.03 0.75
C PHE A 18 47.20 -23.31 0.15
N GLY A 19 46.27 -23.82 0.95
CA GLY A 19 44.87 -23.85 0.54
C GLY A 19 44.45 -22.45 0.10
N GLN A 20 43.57 -22.36 -0.90
CA GLN A 20 43.11 -21.08 -1.43
C GLN A 20 42.62 -20.17 -0.29
N CYS A 21 41.94 -20.76 0.69
CA CYS A 21 41.52 -20.13 1.94
C CYS A 21 41.76 -21.08 3.15
N PRO A 22 41.72 -20.57 4.39
CA PRO A 22 41.62 -21.41 5.59
C PRO A 22 40.42 -22.37 5.50
N ALA A 23 40.53 -23.56 6.11
CA ALA A 23 39.41 -24.49 6.20
C ALA A 23 38.60 -24.25 7.47
N GLY A 24 37.27 -24.20 7.36
CA GLY A 24 36.35 -23.95 8.47
C GLY A 24 36.22 -22.47 8.83
N ASP A 25 35.73 -22.21 10.03
CA ASP A 25 35.49 -20.86 10.53
C ASP A 25 36.79 -20.14 10.89
N ILE A 26 36.81 -18.82 10.68
CA ILE A 26 37.96 -17.94 10.87
C ILE A 26 37.64 -16.93 11.97
N GLU A 27 38.52 -16.84 12.96
CA GLU A 27 38.38 -15.90 14.09
C GLU A 27 39.54 -14.89 14.10
N LEU A 28 39.23 -13.61 13.92
CA LEU A 28 40.19 -12.50 13.91
C LEU A 28 39.84 -11.49 15.02
N PHE A 29 40.47 -11.64 16.19
CA PHE A 29 40.20 -10.81 17.38
C PHE A 29 41.31 -9.80 17.72
N SER A 30 42.21 -9.55 16.77
CA SER A 30 43.28 -8.56 16.89
C SER A 30 43.70 -8.04 15.52
N GLN A 31 44.20 -6.80 15.48
CA GLN A 31 44.68 -6.22 14.22
C GLN A 31 45.78 -7.07 13.57
N ALA A 32 46.67 -7.67 14.37
CA ALA A 32 47.72 -8.53 13.84
C ALA A 32 47.17 -9.76 13.08
N GLN A 33 46.06 -10.35 13.55
CA GLN A 33 45.42 -11.46 12.85
C GLN A 33 44.79 -11.01 11.52
N VAL A 34 44.16 -9.83 11.50
CA VAL A 34 43.63 -9.22 10.27
C VAL A 34 44.76 -8.95 9.27
N ASP A 35 45.83 -8.28 9.70
CA ASP A 35 46.97 -7.91 8.85
C ASP A 35 47.70 -9.14 8.30
N SER A 36 47.74 -10.25 9.05
CA SER A 36 48.35 -11.50 8.60
C SER A 36 47.51 -12.27 7.58
N PHE A 37 46.21 -12.01 7.46
CA PHE A 37 45.32 -12.81 6.62
C PHE A 37 45.74 -12.83 5.14
N ALA A 38 45.86 -11.66 4.50
CA ALA A 38 46.32 -11.57 3.11
C ALA A 38 47.78 -12.02 2.90
N ILE A 39 48.58 -12.08 3.97
CA ILE A 39 49.97 -12.59 3.91
C ILE A 39 49.97 -14.12 3.88
N ASP A 40 49.15 -14.73 4.74
CA ASP A 40 49.07 -16.18 4.92
C ASP A 40 48.20 -16.83 3.81
N TYR A 41 47.21 -16.10 3.29
CA TYR A 41 46.24 -16.56 2.29
C TYR A 41 46.06 -15.56 1.13
N PRO A 42 47.13 -15.26 0.35
CA PRO A 42 47.12 -14.19 -0.65
C PRO A 42 46.19 -14.43 -1.85
N ASN A 43 45.67 -15.65 -2.03
CA ASN A 43 44.75 -16.01 -3.11
C ASN A 43 43.36 -16.40 -2.59
N CYS A 44 43.00 -16.01 -1.36
CA CYS A 44 41.73 -16.36 -0.75
C CYS A 44 40.59 -15.49 -1.24
N SER A 45 40.05 -15.85 -2.42
CA SER A 45 38.91 -15.16 -3.02
C SER A 45 37.55 -15.63 -2.49
N GLU A 46 37.43 -16.89 -2.06
CA GLU A 46 36.14 -17.51 -1.69
C GLU A 46 36.21 -18.20 -0.32
N LEU A 47 35.48 -17.66 0.66
CA LEU A 47 35.33 -18.26 1.99
C LEU A 47 34.31 -19.40 1.98
N ASN A 48 34.70 -20.53 2.59
CA ASN A 48 33.86 -21.72 2.72
C ASN A 48 33.26 -21.91 4.13
N GLY A 49 33.57 -21.00 5.06
CA GLY A 49 33.10 -21.02 6.45
C GLY A 49 32.87 -19.60 6.94
N ASN A 50 32.51 -19.44 8.20
CA ASN A 50 32.21 -18.13 8.75
C ASN A 50 33.50 -17.32 8.99
N LEU A 51 33.45 -16.00 8.79
CA LEU A 51 34.51 -15.07 9.15
C LEU A 51 34.01 -14.18 10.29
N ASN A 52 34.60 -14.34 11.48
CA ASN A 52 34.28 -13.56 12.65
C ASN A 52 35.43 -12.59 12.94
N VAL A 53 35.19 -11.31 12.71
CA VAL A 53 36.12 -10.21 13.03
C VAL A 53 35.57 -9.46 14.23
N GLY A 54 36.35 -9.37 15.30
CA GLY A 54 35.90 -8.66 16.49
C GLY A 54 37.02 -8.10 17.35
N SER A 55 36.65 -7.52 18.50
CA SER A 55 37.51 -6.77 19.43
C SER A 55 37.79 -5.32 19.03
N SER A 56 37.68 -4.43 20.02
CA SER A 56 38.05 -3.01 19.92
C SER A 56 39.51 -2.75 19.51
N SER A 57 40.37 -3.77 19.52
CA SER A 57 41.74 -3.67 18.99
C SER A 57 41.82 -3.70 17.47
N VAL A 58 40.78 -4.14 16.78
CA VAL A 58 40.69 -4.10 15.31
C VAL A 58 40.21 -2.70 14.90
N THR A 59 40.98 -2.06 14.03
CA THR A 59 40.81 -0.64 13.62
C THR A 59 40.70 -0.45 12.11
N ASN A 60 41.06 -1.47 11.32
CA ASN A 60 40.82 -1.54 9.88
C ASN A 60 40.71 -3.01 9.44
N LEU A 61 40.21 -3.23 8.23
CA LEU A 61 40.02 -4.55 7.63
C LEU A 61 40.95 -4.79 6.43
N ASP A 62 42.01 -3.98 6.23
CA ASP A 62 42.78 -3.95 4.99
C ASP A 62 43.33 -5.32 4.58
N GLY A 63 43.70 -6.17 5.55
CA GLY A 63 44.20 -7.52 5.32
C GLY A 63 43.16 -8.51 4.77
N LEU A 64 41.90 -8.10 4.61
CA LEU A 64 40.79 -8.91 4.08
C LEU A 64 40.48 -8.64 2.61
N SER A 65 41.22 -7.73 1.95
CA SER A 65 40.92 -7.26 0.59
C SER A 65 40.98 -8.32 -0.51
N VAL A 66 41.46 -9.51 -0.19
CA VAL A 66 41.53 -10.65 -1.12
C VAL A 66 40.19 -11.37 -1.27
N ILE A 67 39.24 -11.16 -0.35
CA ILE A 67 37.95 -11.85 -0.32
C ILE A 67 37.01 -11.20 -1.33
N GLU A 68 36.47 -12.02 -2.23
CA GLU A 68 35.48 -11.65 -3.25
C GLU A 68 34.13 -12.31 -2.99
N SER A 69 34.09 -13.48 -2.35
CA SER A 69 32.84 -14.15 -1.98
C SER A 69 32.92 -14.91 -0.67
N SER A 70 31.77 -15.12 -0.03
CA SER A 70 31.62 -15.99 1.14
C SER A 70 30.36 -16.83 1.08
N SER A 71 30.51 -18.15 1.21
CA SER A 71 29.40 -19.09 1.38
C SER A 71 28.94 -19.25 2.84
N GLY A 72 29.64 -18.60 3.78
CA GLY A 72 29.24 -18.49 5.18
C GLY A 72 28.94 -17.04 5.58
N THR A 73 28.74 -16.84 6.87
CA THR A 73 28.51 -15.51 7.47
C THR A 73 29.81 -14.73 7.61
N ILE A 74 29.80 -13.46 7.21
CA ILE A 74 30.82 -12.49 7.62
C ILE A 74 30.23 -11.69 8.79
N GLU A 75 30.77 -11.91 9.99
CA GLU A 75 30.41 -11.17 11.21
C GLU A 75 31.53 -10.17 11.56
N ILE A 76 31.18 -8.90 11.69
CA ILE A 76 32.07 -7.84 12.18
C ILE A 76 31.43 -7.26 13.43
N TYR A 77 32.00 -7.55 14.60
CA TYR A 77 31.39 -7.18 15.87
C TYR A 77 32.32 -6.45 16.85
N GLY A 78 31.86 -5.35 17.43
CA GLY A 78 32.54 -4.69 18.55
C GLY A 78 33.96 -4.20 18.23
N THR A 79 34.21 -3.80 16.98
CA THR A 79 35.50 -3.26 16.53
C THR A 79 35.54 -1.73 16.61
N ASN A 80 36.72 -1.16 16.39
CA ASN A 80 36.94 0.28 16.26
C ASN A 80 37.20 0.69 14.79
N VAL A 81 36.70 -0.08 13.83
CA VAL A 81 36.78 0.30 12.41
C VAL A 81 35.87 1.49 12.14
N THR A 82 36.33 2.42 11.29
CA THR A 82 35.52 3.58 10.84
C THR A 82 34.90 3.36 9.46
N SER A 83 35.41 2.40 8.71
CA SER A 83 34.90 1.96 7.41
C SER A 83 35.11 0.46 7.23
N LEU A 84 34.37 -0.13 6.29
CA LEU A 84 34.57 -1.52 5.86
C LEU A 84 35.66 -1.64 4.79
N GLN A 85 36.54 -0.64 4.68
CA GLN A 85 37.68 -0.68 3.76
C GLN A 85 38.55 -1.90 4.10
N GLY A 86 38.61 -2.82 3.13
CA GLY A 86 39.14 -4.16 3.33
C GLY A 86 38.19 -5.25 2.81
N LEU A 87 36.90 -4.95 2.70
CA LEU A 87 35.90 -5.81 2.04
C LEU A 87 35.45 -5.26 0.68
N HIS A 88 36.23 -4.36 0.08
CA HIS A 88 35.83 -3.61 -1.11
C HIS A 88 35.80 -4.40 -2.43
N ASN A 89 36.29 -5.63 -2.40
CA ASN A 89 36.18 -6.56 -3.53
C ASN A 89 35.09 -7.61 -3.31
N LEU A 90 34.32 -7.54 -2.21
CA LEU A 90 33.25 -8.47 -1.92
C LEU A 90 32.10 -8.29 -2.91
N ILE A 91 31.79 -9.33 -3.67
CA ILE A 91 30.74 -9.40 -4.69
C ILE A 91 29.54 -10.17 -4.16
N THR A 92 29.74 -11.28 -3.45
CA THR A 92 28.64 -12.08 -2.89
C THR A 92 28.90 -12.54 -1.46
N VAL A 93 27.84 -12.62 -0.66
CA VAL A 93 27.89 -13.17 0.70
C VAL A 93 26.58 -13.88 1.01
N VAL A 94 26.63 -14.91 1.85
CA VAL A 94 25.41 -15.55 2.36
C VAL A 94 24.77 -14.68 3.43
N ASP A 95 25.51 -14.39 4.50
CA ASP A 95 25.06 -13.50 5.57
C ASP A 95 26.12 -12.44 5.87
N LEU A 96 25.69 -11.20 6.00
CA LEU A 96 26.52 -10.09 6.45
C LEU A 96 25.98 -9.54 7.76
N ASP A 97 26.77 -9.69 8.82
CA ASP A 97 26.37 -9.31 10.17
C ASP A 97 27.33 -8.25 10.72
N ILE A 98 26.81 -7.04 10.97
CA ILE A 98 27.59 -5.88 11.38
C ILE A 98 26.99 -5.39 12.69
N GLN A 99 27.70 -5.62 13.80
CA GLN A 99 27.18 -5.32 15.13
C GLN A 99 28.13 -4.50 15.99
N GLN A 100 27.60 -3.58 16.78
CA GLN A 100 28.35 -2.88 17.84
C GLN A 100 29.63 -2.16 17.34
N ASN A 101 29.71 -1.80 16.06
CA ASN A 101 30.83 -1.03 15.50
C ASN A 101 30.50 0.46 15.63
N THR A 102 30.56 0.97 16.85
CA THR A 102 30.09 2.33 17.20
C THR A 102 30.83 3.47 16.48
N LEU A 103 31.96 3.19 15.84
CA LEU A 103 32.75 4.14 15.05
C LEU A 103 32.56 3.99 13.54
N LEU A 104 31.83 2.96 13.07
CA LEU A 104 31.62 2.71 11.64
C LEU A 104 30.66 3.75 11.06
N GLU A 105 31.10 4.49 10.05
CA GLU A 105 30.38 5.65 9.51
C GLU A 105 29.54 5.32 8.27
N SER A 106 29.96 4.34 7.45
CA SER A 106 29.24 4.00 6.20
C SER A 106 29.52 2.59 5.68
N PHE A 107 28.67 2.13 4.75
CA PHE A 107 28.87 0.91 3.98
C PHE A 107 29.56 1.15 2.63
N GLU A 108 30.02 2.36 2.32
CA GLU A 108 30.49 2.78 0.98
C GLU A 108 31.55 1.85 0.37
N ALA A 109 32.37 1.22 1.22
CA ALA A 109 33.36 0.25 0.78
C ALA A 109 32.75 -0.98 0.11
N LEU A 110 31.47 -1.33 0.35
CA LEU A 110 30.78 -2.49 -0.19
C LEU A 110 30.13 -2.25 -1.56
N ASN A 111 30.48 -1.17 -2.26
CA ASN A 111 29.86 -0.79 -3.53
C ASN A 111 29.97 -1.80 -4.68
N GLN A 112 30.72 -2.89 -4.53
CA GLN A 112 30.76 -4.01 -5.50
C GLN A 112 29.85 -5.18 -5.12
N LEU A 113 29.19 -5.13 -3.96
CA LEU A 113 28.36 -6.21 -3.46
C LEU A 113 27.07 -6.32 -4.29
N GLU A 114 26.91 -7.46 -4.96
CA GLU A 114 25.80 -7.75 -5.86
C GLU A 114 24.73 -8.63 -5.21
N SER A 115 25.08 -9.46 -4.21
CA SER A 115 24.12 -10.38 -3.58
C SER A 115 24.42 -10.66 -2.10
N ILE A 116 23.37 -10.60 -1.28
CA ILE A 116 23.29 -11.08 0.10
C ILE A 116 22.17 -12.14 0.16
N THR A 117 22.52 -13.40 -0.07
CA THR A 117 21.49 -14.43 -0.34
C THR A 117 20.60 -14.79 0.85
N ASN A 118 21.10 -14.71 2.09
CA ASN A 118 20.32 -15.04 3.29
C ASN A 118 19.95 -13.77 4.07
N GLY A 119 20.90 -13.01 4.62
CA GLY A 119 20.55 -11.86 5.44
C GLY A 119 21.62 -10.78 5.64
N LEU A 120 21.17 -9.54 5.73
CA LEU A 120 21.91 -8.38 6.21
C LEU A 120 21.41 -8.03 7.62
N HIS A 121 22.31 -8.12 8.60
CA HIS A 121 22.03 -7.81 10.00
C HIS A 121 22.86 -6.60 10.43
N ILE A 122 22.18 -5.56 10.92
CA ILE A 122 22.78 -4.31 11.39
C ILE A 122 22.30 -4.06 12.81
N ARG A 123 23.19 -4.20 13.79
CA ARG A 123 22.83 -4.05 15.20
C ARG A 123 23.71 -3.08 15.96
N ALA A 124 23.11 -2.15 16.71
CA ALA A 124 23.85 -1.28 17.62
C ALA A 124 25.01 -0.51 16.93
N ASN A 125 24.83 -0.11 15.67
CA ASN A 125 25.77 0.78 14.97
C ASN A 125 25.23 2.21 15.05
N THR A 126 25.94 3.06 15.78
CA THR A 126 25.43 4.37 16.22
C THR A 126 25.74 5.52 15.28
N LEU A 127 26.61 5.32 14.28
CA LEU A 127 27.01 6.37 13.33
C LEU A 127 26.56 6.11 11.89
N ILE A 128 26.15 4.89 11.55
CA ILE A 128 25.63 4.59 10.22
C ILE A 128 24.21 5.15 10.11
N GLU A 129 23.98 5.97 9.08
CA GLU A 129 22.70 6.65 8.86
C GLU A 129 21.92 6.08 7.66
N ASN A 130 22.58 5.47 6.68
CA ASN A 130 21.94 4.98 5.46
C ASN A 130 22.69 3.78 4.85
N PHE A 131 22.24 3.35 3.68
CA PHE A 131 22.71 2.16 2.97
C PHE A 131 23.65 2.48 1.80
N ILE A 132 24.25 3.68 1.76
CA ILE A 132 25.22 4.06 0.72
C ILE A 132 26.37 3.06 0.71
N GLY A 133 26.61 2.45 -0.46
CA GLY A 133 27.47 1.29 -0.65
C GLY A 133 26.74 0.01 -1.09
N PHE A 134 25.41 -0.02 -1.12
CA PHE A 134 24.62 -1.17 -1.59
C PHE A 134 23.92 -0.93 -2.95
N GLU A 135 24.44 0.01 -3.75
CA GLU A 135 23.77 0.45 -4.99
C GLU A 135 23.77 -0.61 -6.09
N ASN A 136 24.65 -1.61 -5.99
CA ASN A 136 24.76 -2.73 -6.94
C ASN A 136 24.04 -4.00 -6.45
N LEU A 137 23.38 -3.96 -5.29
CA LEU A 137 22.73 -5.13 -4.71
C LEU A 137 21.51 -5.54 -5.54
N THR A 138 21.56 -6.71 -6.16
CA THR A 138 20.47 -7.26 -6.99
C THR A 138 19.65 -8.33 -6.30
N GLU A 139 20.15 -8.86 -5.19
CA GLU A 139 19.51 -9.91 -4.41
C GLU A 139 19.77 -9.68 -2.92
N ILE A 140 18.70 -9.67 -2.12
CA ILE A 140 18.79 -9.65 -0.66
C ILE A 140 17.71 -10.53 -0.04
N GLY A 141 18.10 -11.49 0.82
CA GLY A 141 17.15 -12.39 1.48
C GLY A 141 16.40 -11.74 2.66
N TYR A 142 17.13 -11.11 3.57
CA TYR A 142 16.52 -10.58 4.78
C TYR A 142 17.26 -9.32 5.21
N ILE A 143 16.53 -8.31 5.67
CA ILE A 143 17.12 -7.12 6.28
C ILE A 143 16.67 -7.06 7.72
N SER A 144 17.62 -7.02 8.65
CA SER A 144 17.37 -6.82 10.07
C SER A 144 18.16 -5.66 10.60
N ILE A 145 17.45 -4.66 11.13
CA ILE A 145 18.04 -3.49 11.76
C ILE A 145 17.55 -3.42 13.20
N ASP A 146 18.48 -3.40 14.15
CA ASP A 146 18.18 -3.27 15.57
C ASP A 146 19.05 -2.17 16.21
N SER A 147 18.42 -1.26 16.95
CA SER A 147 19.10 -0.31 17.83
C SER A 147 20.18 0.51 17.13
N SER A 148 19.97 0.90 15.86
CA SER A 148 20.95 1.61 15.03
C SER A 148 20.44 3.00 14.60
N ASN A 149 21.34 3.89 14.21
CA ASN A 149 21.01 5.29 13.87
C ASN A 149 20.61 5.49 12.39
N ILE A 150 20.10 4.44 11.75
CA ILE A 150 19.63 4.51 10.36
C ILE A 150 18.46 5.49 10.27
N ILE A 151 18.52 6.42 9.32
CA ILE A 151 17.51 7.46 9.10
C ILE A 151 16.61 7.17 7.89
N ASN A 152 17.13 6.42 6.90
CA ASN A 152 16.43 5.97 5.68
C ASN A 152 17.22 4.84 4.98
N PHE A 153 16.70 4.36 3.85
CA PHE A 153 17.26 3.28 3.03
C PHE A 153 18.05 3.76 1.80
N GLN A 154 18.42 5.04 1.75
CA GLN A 154 19.17 5.58 0.61
C GLN A 154 20.48 4.81 0.41
N GLY A 155 20.75 4.41 -0.83
CA GLY A 155 21.91 3.60 -1.19
C GLY A 155 21.58 2.13 -1.45
N ILE A 156 20.36 1.66 -1.14
CA ILE A 156 19.84 0.43 -1.73
C ILE A 156 19.68 0.61 -3.24
N ASN A 157 19.99 -0.44 -4.01
CA ASN A 157 19.86 -0.45 -5.46
C ASN A 157 18.45 -0.02 -5.92
N PRO A 158 18.32 1.04 -6.73
CA PRO A 158 17.03 1.52 -7.21
C PRO A 158 16.36 0.60 -8.25
N MET A 159 16.97 -0.52 -8.62
CA MET A 159 16.37 -1.56 -9.47
C MET A 159 15.96 -2.81 -8.67
N LEU A 160 16.16 -2.83 -7.35
CA LEU A 160 15.73 -3.94 -6.53
C LEU A 160 14.21 -3.90 -6.36
N GLU A 161 13.54 -4.98 -6.77
CA GLU A 161 12.07 -5.09 -6.75
C GLU A 161 11.55 -5.96 -5.59
N SER A 162 12.43 -6.67 -4.87
CA SER A 162 12.00 -7.55 -3.79
C SER A 162 13.02 -7.67 -2.66
N ILE A 163 12.50 -7.91 -1.45
CA ILE A 163 13.25 -8.35 -0.28
C ILE A 163 12.81 -9.76 0.08
N GLY A 164 13.76 -10.68 0.15
CA GLY A 164 13.50 -12.09 0.38
C GLY A 164 13.50 -12.94 -0.85
N ASN A 165 13.41 -14.24 -0.60
CA ASN A 165 13.11 -15.22 -1.61
C ASN A 165 11.93 -16.08 -1.15
N SER A 166 11.20 -16.63 -2.11
CA SER A 166 10.03 -17.47 -1.85
C SER A 166 10.37 -18.86 -1.28
N ASN A 167 11.65 -19.23 -1.21
CA ASN A 167 12.11 -20.57 -0.85
C ASN A 167 13.10 -20.62 0.33
N GLY A 168 13.42 -19.48 0.94
CA GLY A 168 14.46 -19.35 1.96
C GLY A 168 13.94 -19.57 3.38
N PRO A 169 14.85 -19.87 4.31
CA PRO A 169 14.49 -20.13 5.71
C PRO A 169 14.08 -18.86 6.46
N LEU A 170 14.55 -17.69 6.02
CA LEU A 170 14.28 -16.36 6.56
C LEU A 170 14.14 -15.39 5.39
N SER A 171 13.01 -14.69 5.31
CA SER A 171 12.72 -13.66 4.31
C SER A 171 12.00 -12.51 4.99
N GLY A 172 12.26 -11.27 4.58
CA GLY A 172 11.53 -10.11 5.09
C GLY A 172 12.37 -8.89 5.46
N LEU A 173 11.70 -7.92 6.09
CA LEU A 173 12.28 -6.69 6.59
C LEU A 173 11.90 -6.54 8.07
N SER A 174 12.90 -6.47 8.95
CA SER A 174 12.74 -6.27 10.38
C SER A 174 13.48 -5.03 10.84
N ILE A 175 12.77 -4.12 11.48
CA ILE A 175 13.32 -2.87 11.99
C ILE A 175 12.85 -2.68 13.42
N THR A 176 13.78 -2.62 14.36
CA THR A 176 13.49 -2.55 15.78
C THR A 176 14.34 -1.48 16.45
N GLN A 177 13.74 -0.69 17.33
CA GLN A 177 14.44 0.30 18.17
C GLN A 177 15.30 1.29 17.35
N CYS A 178 14.83 1.67 16.16
CA CYS A 178 15.51 2.62 15.27
C CYS A 178 14.75 3.95 15.26
N GLU A 179 14.78 4.68 16.36
CA GLU A 179 14.01 5.92 16.55
C GLU A 179 14.38 7.05 15.56
N SER A 180 15.58 7.00 14.98
CA SER A 180 16.04 7.96 13.97
C SER A 180 15.50 7.67 12.57
N LEU A 181 14.94 6.48 12.32
CA LEU A 181 14.39 6.10 11.02
C LEU A 181 13.06 6.83 10.81
N THR A 182 13.04 7.81 9.92
CA THR A 182 11.85 8.64 9.67
C THR A 182 11.16 8.37 8.33
N SER A 183 11.76 7.58 7.44
CA SER A 183 11.21 7.28 6.11
C SER A 183 11.82 6.01 5.52
N PHE A 184 11.08 5.35 4.63
CA PHE A 184 11.56 4.23 3.81
C PHE A 184 12.24 4.65 2.50
N SER A 185 12.52 5.95 2.30
CA SER A 185 13.17 6.43 1.07
C SER A 185 14.45 5.66 0.77
N GLY A 186 14.60 5.23 -0.48
CA GLY A 186 15.54 4.22 -0.95
C GLY A 186 14.91 2.86 -1.27
N LEU A 187 13.67 2.60 -0.83
CA LEU A 187 12.93 1.36 -1.14
C LEU A 187 11.81 1.55 -2.17
N GLU A 188 11.80 2.66 -2.91
CA GLU A 188 10.64 3.06 -3.74
C GLU A 188 10.27 2.04 -4.82
N ASN A 189 11.19 1.15 -5.23
CA ASN A 189 10.94 0.15 -6.28
C ASN A 189 10.61 -1.25 -5.73
N ILE A 190 10.58 -1.43 -4.40
CA ILE A 190 10.23 -2.72 -3.81
C ILE A 190 8.73 -2.98 -4.03
N GLU A 191 8.43 -4.04 -4.79
CA GLU A 191 7.06 -4.51 -5.04
C GLU A 191 6.69 -5.69 -4.12
N HIS A 192 7.67 -6.51 -3.71
CA HIS A 192 7.42 -7.72 -2.93
C HIS A 192 8.32 -7.85 -1.70
N ILE A 193 7.71 -8.19 -0.57
CA ILE A 193 8.39 -8.71 0.62
C ILE A 193 7.94 -10.16 0.81
N TYR A 194 8.82 -11.12 0.49
CA TYR A 194 8.49 -12.57 0.49
C TYR A 194 8.31 -13.17 1.89
N GLY A 195 8.60 -12.41 2.96
CA GLY A 195 8.32 -12.84 4.32
C GLY A 195 7.61 -11.74 5.10
N PHE A 196 8.06 -11.48 6.32
CA PHE A 196 7.39 -10.51 7.18
C PHE A 196 7.90 -9.08 6.97
N LEU A 197 7.03 -8.10 7.17
CA LEU A 197 7.41 -6.71 7.38
C LEU A 197 7.16 -6.41 8.86
N TYR A 198 8.22 -6.34 9.65
CA TYR A 198 8.14 -6.14 11.10
C TYR A 198 8.79 -4.82 11.49
N THR A 199 8.01 -3.91 12.06
CA THR A 199 8.51 -2.62 12.54
C THR A 199 8.12 -2.42 14.00
N TRP A 200 9.10 -2.07 14.83
CA TRP A 200 8.89 -1.79 16.24
C TRP A 200 9.71 -0.58 16.70
N SER A 201 9.03 0.42 17.25
CA SER A 201 9.66 1.57 17.93
C SER A 201 10.64 2.31 17.02
N THR A 202 10.14 2.83 15.90
CA THR A 202 10.91 3.69 14.98
C THR A 202 10.36 5.11 14.93
N GLY A 203 11.03 5.99 14.19
CA GLY A 203 10.65 7.39 14.00
C GLY A 203 9.70 7.66 12.84
N ILE A 204 9.14 6.61 12.21
CA ILE A 204 8.31 6.76 11.00
C ILE A 204 6.95 7.37 11.34
N SER A 205 6.49 8.31 10.52
CA SER A 205 5.13 8.88 10.60
C SER A 205 4.15 8.22 9.65
N ASN A 206 4.65 7.58 8.59
CA ASN A 206 3.92 6.81 7.59
C ASN A 206 4.92 5.88 6.87
N PHE A 207 4.50 5.24 5.79
CA PHE A 207 5.28 4.27 5.03
C PHE A 207 5.82 4.82 3.70
N GLN A 208 5.86 6.15 3.54
CA GLN A 208 6.37 6.79 2.33
C GLN A 208 7.79 6.31 2.00
N GLY A 209 7.97 5.92 0.74
CA GLY A 209 9.15 5.20 0.25
C GLY A 209 8.89 3.72 -0.03
N LEU A 210 7.71 3.18 0.30
CA LEU A 210 7.22 1.85 -0.11
C LEU A 210 6.08 1.95 -1.13
N ASP A 211 6.04 3.03 -1.90
CA ASP A 211 4.88 3.45 -2.71
C ASP A 211 4.47 2.42 -3.79
N ASN A 212 5.36 1.50 -4.17
CA ASN A 212 5.12 0.42 -5.14
C ASN A 212 4.95 -0.97 -4.50
N LEU A 213 4.94 -1.07 -3.16
CA LEU A 213 4.81 -2.35 -2.47
C LEU A 213 3.41 -2.94 -2.70
N LYS A 214 3.35 -4.12 -3.31
CA LYS A 214 2.11 -4.84 -3.64
C LYS A 214 1.82 -6.01 -2.72
N GLU A 215 2.86 -6.66 -2.19
CA GLU A 215 2.71 -7.90 -1.44
C GLU A 215 3.68 -8.01 -0.26
N VAL A 216 3.13 -8.37 0.91
CA VAL A 216 3.88 -8.89 2.06
C VAL A 216 3.39 -10.30 2.35
N GLN A 217 4.13 -11.33 1.93
CA GLN A 217 3.66 -12.72 2.03
C GLN A 217 3.51 -13.23 3.47
N GLY A 218 4.30 -12.68 4.38
CA GLY A 218 4.23 -12.99 5.81
C GLY A 218 3.34 -12.03 6.57
N VAL A 219 3.57 -11.96 7.88
CA VAL A 219 2.84 -11.04 8.75
C VAL A 219 3.39 -9.63 8.57
N PHE A 220 2.50 -8.67 8.31
CA PHE A 220 2.77 -7.25 8.41
C PHE A 220 2.52 -6.79 9.86
N SER A 221 3.59 -6.49 10.58
CA SER A 221 3.59 -6.12 12.00
C SER A 221 4.07 -4.69 12.21
N VAL A 222 3.26 -3.89 12.91
CA VAL A 222 3.49 -2.47 13.18
C VAL A 222 3.23 -2.18 14.66
N ILE A 223 4.31 -1.96 15.42
CA ILE A 223 4.27 -1.99 16.88
C ILE A 223 4.90 -0.75 17.49
N GLY A 224 4.17 -0.10 18.41
CA GLY A 224 4.77 0.86 19.34
C GLY A 224 5.36 2.11 18.69
N HIS A 225 4.84 2.53 17.54
CA HIS A 225 5.27 3.77 16.89
C HIS A 225 4.52 4.96 17.47
N ASN A 226 5.27 5.91 18.02
CA ASN A 226 4.70 7.17 18.50
C ASN A 226 4.43 8.16 17.36
N PRO A 227 5.25 8.30 16.30
CA PRO A 227 4.98 9.32 15.27
C PRO A 227 3.99 8.88 14.18
N LEU A 228 3.69 7.57 14.09
CA LEU A 228 2.84 7.00 13.04
C LEU A 228 1.41 7.54 13.13
N ILE A 229 0.92 8.15 12.04
CA ILE A 229 -0.44 8.73 11.95
C ILE A 229 -1.36 7.95 11.01
N ASP A 230 -0.80 7.37 9.95
CA ASP A 230 -1.51 6.62 8.90
C ASP A 230 -0.53 5.66 8.19
N PHE A 231 -1.01 5.02 7.12
CA PHE A 231 -0.24 4.10 6.28
C PHE A 231 0.06 4.67 4.88
N SER A 232 0.07 6.01 4.73
CA SER A 232 0.41 6.61 3.43
C SER A 232 1.76 6.12 2.91
N GLY A 233 1.83 5.87 1.60
CA GLY A 233 2.94 5.18 0.94
C GLY A 233 2.73 3.67 0.77
N LEU A 234 1.57 3.11 1.16
CA LEU A 234 1.20 1.71 0.91
C LEU A 234 -0.01 1.56 -0.02
N GLU A 235 -0.37 2.61 -0.77
CA GLU A 235 -1.59 2.65 -1.58
C GLU A 235 -1.65 1.54 -2.65
N GLN A 236 -0.53 0.90 -2.99
CA GLN A 236 -0.48 -0.23 -3.93
C GLN A 236 -0.51 -1.61 -3.26
N LEU A 237 -0.57 -1.69 -1.92
CA LEU A 237 -0.50 -2.94 -1.19
C LEU A 237 -1.80 -3.72 -1.34
N GLU A 238 -1.74 -4.86 -2.04
CA GLU A 238 -2.92 -5.68 -2.37
C GLU A 238 -3.02 -6.93 -1.49
N THR A 239 -1.88 -7.49 -1.05
CA THR A 239 -1.84 -8.80 -0.37
C THR A 239 -0.96 -8.79 0.87
N ILE A 240 -1.50 -9.28 1.98
CA ILE A 240 -0.75 -9.59 3.20
C ILE A 240 -0.99 -11.03 3.70
N GLY A 241 0.04 -11.64 4.29
CA GLY A 241 -0.07 -12.94 4.94
C GLY A 241 -0.72 -12.90 6.32
N GLY A 242 -0.64 -11.77 7.01
CA GLY A 242 -1.28 -11.48 8.30
C GLY A 242 -1.08 -10.03 8.71
N PHE A 243 -1.90 -9.54 9.63
CA PHE A 243 -1.89 -8.16 10.09
C PHE A 243 -1.80 -8.08 11.60
N TYR A 244 -0.76 -7.42 12.11
CA TYR A 244 -0.51 -7.27 13.54
C TYR A 244 -0.19 -5.80 13.88
N LEU A 245 -1.16 -5.12 14.48
CA LEU A 245 -1.09 -3.69 14.76
C LEU A 245 -1.24 -3.43 16.25
N LEU A 246 -0.15 -3.06 16.94
CA LEU A 246 -0.14 -2.97 18.39
C LEU A 246 0.44 -1.64 18.92
N ALA A 247 -0.31 -0.96 19.77
CA ALA A 247 0.16 0.12 20.62
C ALA A 247 0.76 1.34 19.87
N ASN A 248 0.17 1.72 18.73
CA ASN A 248 0.55 2.92 18.00
C ASN A 248 -0.33 4.09 18.47
N ALA A 249 0.17 4.86 19.43
CA ALA A 249 -0.65 5.78 20.21
C ALA A 249 -1.18 6.99 19.44
N ASN A 250 -0.51 7.39 18.35
CA ASN A 250 -0.91 8.52 17.51
C ASN A 250 -1.50 8.08 16.15
N LEU A 251 -1.75 6.79 15.94
CA LEU A 251 -2.33 6.29 14.70
C LEU A 251 -3.80 6.70 14.64
N GLU A 252 -4.13 7.62 13.72
CA GLU A 252 -5.47 8.21 13.58
C GLU A 252 -6.32 7.44 12.56
N SER A 253 -5.69 6.90 11.51
CA SER A 253 -6.40 6.16 10.45
C SER A 253 -5.56 5.01 9.89
N LEU A 254 -6.23 4.15 9.12
CA LEU A 254 -5.60 3.10 8.33
C LEU A 254 -5.46 3.51 6.85
N ASN A 255 -5.54 4.81 6.56
CA ASN A 255 -5.48 5.31 5.18
C ASN A 255 -4.14 4.95 4.55
N GLY A 256 -4.17 4.59 3.28
CA GLY A 256 -3.07 3.95 2.54
C GLY A 256 -3.21 2.43 2.42
N LEU A 257 -4.19 1.79 3.08
CA LEU A 257 -4.46 0.34 2.96
C LEU A 257 -5.73 0.01 2.16
N GLU A 258 -6.33 0.98 1.47
CA GLU A 258 -7.63 0.86 0.80
C GLU A 258 -7.67 -0.19 -0.32
N ASN A 259 -6.53 -0.47 -0.94
CA ASN A 259 -6.41 -1.45 -2.03
C ASN A 259 -6.09 -2.88 -1.55
N LEU A 260 -6.02 -3.10 -0.24
CA LEU A 260 -5.76 -4.42 0.30
C LEU A 260 -6.96 -5.35 0.03
N SER A 261 -6.76 -6.36 -0.83
CA SER A 261 -7.80 -7.28 -1.28
C SER A 261 -7.70 -8.68 -0.65
N THR A 262 -6.50 -9.05 -0.21
CA THR A 262 -6.21 -10.37 0.35
C THR A 262 -5.47 -10.26 1.67
N ALA A 263 -6.01 -10.89 2.70
CA ALA A 263 -5.37 -10.98 4.01
C ALA A 263 -5.57 -12.37 4.63
N ASN A 264 -4.49 -12.98 5.11
CA ASN A 264 -4.52 -14.33 5.67
C ASN A 264 -4.10 -14.33 7.14
N GLY A 265 -4.08 -15.50 7.78
CA GLY A 265 -3.37 -15.68 9.04
C GLY A 265 -3.93 -14.86 10.20
N LEU A 266 -3.05 -14.32 11.05
CA LEU A 266 -3.48 -13.54 12.22
C LEU A 266 -3.98 -12.17 11.77
N PHE A 267 -5.14 -11.75 12.28
CA PHE A 267 -5.64 -10.37 12.19
C PHE A 267 -5.81 -9.81 13.60
N ASP A 268 -4.86 -8.99 14.05
CA ASP A 268 -4.76 -8.54 15.44
C ASP A 268 -4.51 -7.03 15.51
N ILE A 269 -5.49 -6.29 16.01
CA ILE A 269 -5.45 -4.83 16.16
C ILE A 269 -5.69 -4.50 17.63
N ARG A 270 -4.65 -4.05 18.33
CA ARG A 270 -4.72 -3.80 19.78
C ARG A 270 -4.11 -2.48 20.22
N ASN A 271 -4.77 -1.82 21.17
CA ASN A 271 -4.26 -0.64 21.87
C ASN A 271 -3.85 0.53 20.94
N ASN A 272 -4.53 0.71 19.81
CA ASN A 272 -4.36 1.88 18.95
C ASN A 272 -5.50 2.85 19.30
N TYR A 273 -5.23 3.78 20.20
CA TYR A 273 -6.30 4.49 20.90
C TYR A 273 -7.03 5.54 20.07
N LEU A 274 -6.47 6.01 18.95
CA LEU A 274 -7.04 7.08 18.13
C LEU A 274 -7.73 6.59 16.85
N ILE A 275 -7.59 5.31 16.45
CA ILE A 275 -8.30 4.80 15.28
C ILE A 275 -9.80 4.74 15.59
N THR A 276 -10.62 5.27 14.68
CA THR A 276 -12.08 5.30 14.86
C THR A 276 -12.82 4.29 13.99
N SER A 277 -12.21 3.87 12.87
CA SER A 277 -12.82 2.99 11.89
C SER A 277 -11.78 2.06 11.25
N LEU A 278 -12.20 0.82 10.93
CA LEU A 278 -11.46 -0.10 10.07
C LEU A 278 -11.89 -0.02 8.59
N SER A 279 -12.74 0.93 8.20
CA SER A 279 -13.26 1.04 6.83
C SER A 279 -12.21 1.09 5.70
N PRO A 280 -10.97 1.62 5.90
CA PRO A 280 -9.92 1.47 4.87
C PRO A 280 -9.55 0.01 4.56
N LEU A 281 -9.94 -0.95 5.40
CA LEU A 281 -9.72 -2.38 5.17
C LEU A 281 -10.94 -3.08 4.56
N ASN A 282 -11.99 -2.35 4.16
CA ASN A 282 -13.21 -2.97 3.62
C ASN A 282 -12.99 -3.67 2.27
N GLY A 283 -11.92 -3.32 1.55
CA GLY A 283 -11.52 -3.95 0.29
C GLY A 283 -11.06 -5.41 0.42
N ILE A 284 -10.84 -5.93 1.64
CA ILE A 284 -10.39 -7.31 1.86
C ILE A 284 -11.54 -8.28 1.54
N GLU A 285 -11.65 -8.68 0.29
CA GLU A 285 -12.64 -9.67 -0.18
C GLU A 285 -12.18 -11.12 0.04
N ASN A 286 -10.86 -11.36 0.04
CA ASN A 286 -10.27 -12.69 0.17
C ASN A 286 -9.57 -12.84 1.52
N ALA A 287 -10.36 -13.04 2.58
CA ALA A 287 -9.85 -13.25 3.93
C ALA A 287 -9.77 -14.74 4.33
N ASN A 288 -8.65 -15.15 4.93
CA ASN A 288 -8.51 -16.45 5.57
C ASN A 288 -7.83 -16.29 6.93
N PHE A 289 -8.54 -15.64 7.85
CA PHE A 289 -8.02 -15.36 9.18
C PHE A 289 -8.00 -16.63 10.04
N SER A 290 -6.84 -16.93 10.63
CA SER A 290 -6.72 -17.98 11.63
C SER A 290 -7.24 -17.54 13.01
N GLU A 291 -7.18 -16.24 13.28
CA GLU A 291 -7.67 -15.61 14.52
C GLU A 291 -7.91 -14.12 14.27
N VAL A 292 -9.01 -13.58 14.82
CA VAL A 292 -9.34 -12.15 14.82
C VAL A 292 -9.30 -11.62 16.25
N VAL A 293 -8.45 -10.64 16.52
CA VAL A 293 -8.32 -9.97 17.83
C VAL A 293 -8.44 -8.47 17.64
N ILE A 294 -9.47 -7.85 18.25
CA ILE A 294 -9.67 -6.39 18.23
C ILE A 294 -9.91 -5.94 19.66
N GLN A 295 -8.87 -5.43 20.31
CA GLN A 295 -8.95 -5.09 21.74
C GLN A 295 -8.29 -3.76 22.13
N GLY A 296 -8.96 -3.02 23.01
CA GLY A 296 -8.36 -1.84 23.64
C GLY A 296 -8.18 -0.65 22.68
N ASN A 297 -8.88 -0.64 21.54
CA ASN A 297 -8.89 0.49 20.61
C ASN A 297 -10.03 1.43 21.01
N SER A 298 -9.77 2.32 21.98
CA SER A 298 -10.81 3.01 22.75
C SER A 298 -11.76 3.90 21.94
N GLU A 299 -11.34 4.40 20.77
CA GLU A 299 -12.15 5.24 19.90
C GLU A 299 -12.71 4.47 18.68
N LEU A 300 -12.37 3.19 18.53
CA LEU A 300 -12.79 2.37 17.39
C LEU A 300 -14.27 1.99 17.54
N SER A 301 -15.13 2.59 16.72
CA SER A 301 -16.58 2.35 16.70
C SER A 301 -17.09 1.60 15.47
N THR A 302 -16.27 1.51 14.42
CA THR A 302 -16.64 0.85 13.15
C THR A 302 -15.58 -0.19 12.78
N CYS A 303 -15.96 -1.46 12.73
CA CYS A 303 -15.06 -2.61 12.53
C CYS A 303 -15.74 -3.81 11.87
N ASP A 304 -16.98 -3.62 11.46
CA ASP A 304 -17.88 -4.45 10.66
C ASP A 304 -17.47 -4.48 9.18
N ILE A 305 -16.16 -4.52 8.89
CA ILE A 305 -15.68 -4.74 7.53
C ILE A 305 -16.11 -6.14 7.06
N ILE A 306 -16.32 -6.29 5.75
CA ILE A 306 -16.82 -7.54 5.13
C ILE A 306 -16.06 -8.78 5.61
N SER A 307 -14.72 -8.70 5.65
CA SER A 307 -13.87 -9.82 6.08
C SER A 307 -14.05 -10.24 7.54
N ILE A 308 -14.40 -9.30 8.43
CA ILE A 308 -14.70 -9.60 9.83
C ILE A 308 -16.09 -10.22 9.94
N CYS A 309 -17.09 -9.66 9.29
CA CYS A 309 -18.45 -10.21 9.27
C CYS A 309 -18.47 -11.66 8.78
N GLN A 310 -17.81 -11.94 7.66
CA GLN A 310 -17.66 -13.31 7.13
C GLN A 310 -16.93 -14.24 8.10
N HIS A 311 -15.94 -13.76 8.85
CA HIS A 311 -15.22 -14.58 9.83
C HIS A 311 -16.10 -14.96 11.04
N LEU A 312 -17.00 -14.07 11.46
CA LEU A 312 -17.95 -14.32 12.56
C LEU A 312 -18.97 -15.40 12.20
N GLU A 313 -19.33 -15.54 10.92
CA GLU A 313 -20.22 -16.61 10.45
C GLU A 313 -19.58 -18.02 10.51
N ILE A 314 -18.25 -18.11 10.62
CA ILE A 314 -17.54 -19.40 10.66
C ILE A 314 -17.74 -20.08 12.03
N PRO A 315 -18.33 -21.28 12.09
CA PRO A 315 -18.53 -21.95 13.38
C PRO A 315 -17.20 -22.23 14.09
N SER A 316 -17.09 -21.82 15.35
CA SER A 316 -15.87 -21.97 16.18
C SER A 316 -14.66 -21.17 15.67
N SER A 317 -14.88 -20.08 14.93
CA SER A 317 -13.86 -19.06 14.68
C SER A 317 -13.22 -18.58 16.00
N MET A 318 -11.91 -18.34 15.95
CA MET A 318 -11.16 -17.79 17.08
C MET A 318 -11.26 -16.27 17.01
N THR A 319 -12.22 -15.71 17.72
CA THR A 319 -12.48 -14.27 17.69
C THR A 319 -12.53 -13.68 19.10
N THR A 320 -11.84 -12.56 19.28
CA THR A 320 -11.89 -11.78 20.52
C THR A 320 -12.07 -10.30 20.17
N ILE A 321 -13.23 -9.74 20.53
CA ILE A 321 -13.55 -8.32 20.35
C ILE A 321 -14.02 -7.79 21.70
N ASP A 322 -13.24 -6.90 22.31
CA ASP A 322 -13.60 -6.25 23.58
C ASP A 322 -12.86 -4.92 23.81
N SER A 323 -13.34 -4.13 24.76
CA SER A 323 -12.63 -2.92 25.22
C SER A 323 -12.39 -1.86 24.12
N ASN A 324 -13.31 -1.76 23.16
CA ASN A 324 -13.29 -0.73 22.11
C ASN A 324 -14.46 0.26 22.32
N ALA A 325 -14.71 1.17 21.37
CA ALA A 325 -15.89 2.04 21.44
C ALA A 325 -17.17 1.25 21.07
N ALA A 326 -18.33 1.84 21.39
CA ALA A 326 -19.63 1.26 21.04
C ALA A 326 -19.75 1.05 19.52
N GLY A 327 -20.33 -0.09 19.12
CA GLY A 327 -20.33 -0.59 17.73
C GLY A 327 -19.27 -1.68 17.52
N CYS A 328 -18.18 -1.61 18.28
CA CYS A 328 -17.05 -2.55 18.21
C CYS A 328 -16.61 -3.11 19.55
N ASN A 329 -17.36 -2.89 20.62
CA ASN A 329 -16.94 -3.24 21.97
C ASN A 329 -17.26 -4.70 22.35
N SER A 330 -17.99 -5.44 21.52
CA SER A 330 -18.18 -6.87 21.68
C SER A 330 -18.54 -7.54 20.37
N ILE A 331 -18.35 -8.87 20.28
CA ILE A 331 -18.79 -9.66 19.11
C ILE A 331 -20.26 -9.40 18.79
N ALA A 332 -21.14 -9.34 19.79
CA ALA A 332 -22.57 -9.13 19.59
C ALA A 332 -22.91 -7.73 19.05
N GLU A 333 -22.09 -6.71 19.35
CA GLU A 333 -22.26 -5.39 18.73
C GLU A 333 -21.90 -5.47 17.25
N VAL A 334 -20.76 -6.08 16.92
CA VAL A 334 -20.30 -6.22 15.53
C VAL A 334 -21.25 -7.10 14.70
N GLU A 335 -21.78 -8.18 15.26
CA GLU A 335 -22.79 -9.02 14.59
C GLU A 335 -24.04 -8.22 14.20
N ILE A 336 -24.47 -7.25 15.02
CA ILE A 336 -25.60 -6.36 14.69
C ILE A 336 -25.24 -5.42 13.55
N GLU A 337 -24.07 -4.78 13.60
CA GLU A 337 -23.62 -3.88 12.53
C GLU A 337 -23.44 -4.63 11.20
N CYS A 338 -22.96 -5.89 11.23
CA CYS A 338 -22.83 -6.75 10.06
C CYS A 338 -24.17 -7.11 9.37
N GLU A 339 -25.31 -6.93 10.04
CA GLU A 339 -26.63 -7.16 9.46
C GLU A 339 -27.19 -5.92 8.73
N ILE A 340 -26.54 -4.77 8.86
CA ILE A 340 -26.97 -3.49 8.28
C ILE A 340 -26.42 -3.36 6.85
N VAL A 341 -27.28 -2.92 5.93
CA VAL A 341 -26.88 -2.59 4.57
C VAL A 341 -26.15 -1.24 4.57
N ASP A 342 -24.94 -1.20 4.01
CA ASP A 342 -24.21 0.06 3.81
C ASP A 342 -24.94 0.92 2.76
N ILE A 343 -25.49 2.06 3.22
CA ILE A 343 -26.21 3.03 2.41
C ILE A 343 -25.63 4.41 2.72
N PRO A 344 -24.51 4.79 2.06
CA PRO A 344 -23.79 6.02 2.37
C PRO A 344 -24.55 7.29 1.94
N ASP A 345 -25.42 7.20 0.93
CA ASP A 345 -26.26 8.32 0.50
C ASP A 345 -27.42 8.53 1.48
N THR A 346 -27.38 9.65 2.20
CA THR A 346 -28.41 10.00 3.19
C THR A 346 -29.79 10.19 2.57
N ASN A 347 -29.91 10.65 1.33
CA ASN A 347 -31.21 10.78 0.67
C ASN A 347 -31.76 9.40 0.28
N PHE A 348 -30.90 8.50 -0.18
CA PHE A 348 -31.31 7.12 -0.47
C PHE A 348 -31.76 6.40 0.80
N LEU A 349 -30.96 6.48 1.87
CA LEU A 349 -31.34 5.91 3.17
C LEU A 349 -32.68 6.47 3.66
N ASN A 350 -32.85 7.80 3.64
CA ASN A 350 -34.12 8.42 4.06
C ASN A 350 -35.31 7.99 3.20
N ALA A 351 -35.12 7.81 1.89
CA ALA A 351 -36.18 7.33 1.00
C ALA A 351 -36.61 5.89 1.36
N LEU A 352 -35.66 5.04 1.76
CA LEU A 352 -35.92 3.68 2.22
C LEU A 352 -36.60 3.64 3.60
N LEU A 353 -36.10 4.40 4.57
CA LEU A 353 -36.65 4.48 5.93
C LEU A 353 -38.11 5.00 5.93
N ASN A 354 -38.44 5.92 5.03
CA ASN A 354 -39.78 6.51 4.94
C ASN A 354 -40.69 5.82 3.89
N TYR A 355 -40.26 4.69 3.32
CA TYR A 355 -40.94 4.03 2.22
C TYR A 355 -42.33 3.48 2.59
N THR A 356 -43.24 3.38 1.63
CA THR A 356 -44.58 2.77 1.82
C THR A 356 -44.89 1.75 0.72
N PRO A 357 -45.15 0.47 1.06
CA PRO A 357 -45.16 -0.13 2.41
C PRO A 357 -43.78 -0.12 3.08
N ALA A 358 -43.73 -0.07 4.41
CA ALA A 358 -42.48 0.07 5.16
C ALA A 358 -41.43 -1.00 4.78
N ILE A 359 -40.20 -0.54 4.53
CA ILE A 359 -39.01 -1.38 4.32
C ILE A 359 -38.31 -1.60 5.66
N ASP A 360 -38.02 -0.52 6.42
CA ASP A 360 -37.64 -0.59 7.83
C ASP A 360 -38.85 -1.13 8.63
N THR A 361 -38.81 -2.43 8.89
CA THR A 361 -39.90 -3.18 9.53
C THR A 361 -39.77 -3.21 11.05
N ASN A 362 -38.56 -3.05 11.57
CA ASN A 362 -38.27 -3.09 13.00
C ASN A 362 -38.27 -1.68 13.64
N GLY A 363 -38.16 -0.62 12.85
CA GLY A 363 -38.21 0.79 13.23
C GLY A 363 -36.96 1.26 13.96
N ASP A 364 -35.78 0.72 13.64
CA ASP A 364 -34.51 1.08 14.27
C ASP A 364 -33.69 2.13 13.50
N ASP A 365 -34.30 2.75 12.48
CA ASP A 365 -33.69 3.78 11.62
C ASP A 365 -32.47 3.24 10.82
N ALA A 366 -32.37 1.92 10.64
CA ALA A 366 -31.42 1.26 9.74
C ALA A 366 -32.16 0.31 8.78
N ILE A 367 -31.51 -0.09 7.68
CA ILE A 367 -32.03 -1.10 6.76
C ILE A 367 -31.17 -2.35 6.92
N GLN A 368 -31.76 -3.46 7.35
CA GLN A 368 -31.04 -4.73 7.42
C GLN A 368 -31.14 -5.53 6.11
N PHE A 369 -30.17 -6.44 5.87
CA PHE A 369 -30.19 -7.32 4.70
C PHE A 369 -31.49 -8.12 4.60
N ASP A 370 -32.00 -8.64 5.74
CA ASP A 370 -33.27 -9.36 5.80
C ASP A 370 -34.47 -8.51 5.34
N GLU A 371 -34.47 -7.21 5.66
CA GLU A 371 -35.52 -6.28 5.26
C GLU A 371 -35.46 -5.96 3.77
N ALA A 372 -34.26 -5.69 3.27
CA ALA A 372 -34.01 -5.45 1.86
C ALA A 372 -34.37 -6.68 1.00
N GLU A 373 -34.00 -7.88 1.44
CA GLU A 373 -34.36 -9.13 0.76
C GLU A 373 -35.87 -9.43 0.82
N ALA A 374 -36.54 -9.09 1.92
CA ALA A 374 -37.98 -9.30 2.08
C ALA A 374 -38.84 -8.38 1.20
N PHE A 375 -38.30 -7.24 0.76
CA PHE A 375 -39.02 -6.30 -0.08
C PHE A 375 -39.08 -6.76 -1.55
N THR A 376 -40.30 -7.00 -2.06
CA THR A 376 -40.53 -7.63 -3.39
C THR A 376 -41.31 -6.75 -4.37
N ALA A 377 -41.74 -5.57 -3.96
CA ALA A 377 -42.52 -4.66 -4.78
C ALA A 377 -41.61 -3.86 -5.74
N THR A 378 -42.20 -2.88 -6.43
CA THR A 378 -41.41 -1.85 -7.11
C THR A 378 -40.81 -0.93 -6.06
N LEU A 379 -39.51 -0.67 -6.14
CA LEU A 379 -38.81 0.35 -5.38
C LEU A 379 -38.84 1.67 -6.17
N ASP A 380 -39.57 2.65 -5.65
CA ASP A 380 -39.76 3.97 -6.25
C ASP A 380 -39.06 5.06 -5.42
N VAL A 381 -37.87 5.45 -5.86
CA VAL A 381 -36.98 6.42 -5.23
C VAL A 381 -36.61 7.53 -6.21
N ALA A 382 -37.55 7.84 -7.12
CA ALA A 382 -37.36 8.85 -8.16
C ALA A 382 -37.43 10.28 -7.61
N ASN A 383 -36.60 11.18 -8.13
CA ASN A 383 -36.55 12.61 -7.77
C ASN A 383 -36.20 12.89 -6.30
N GLU A 384 -35.44 12.00 -5.66
CA GLU A 384 -35.04 12.12 -4.25
C GLU A 384 -33.67 12.81 -4.08
N THR A 385 -33.07 13.31 -5.16
CA THR A 385 -31.73 13.93 -5.17
C THR A 385 -30.63 12.97 -4.69
N ILE A 386 -30.72 11.71 -5.11
CA ILE A 386 -29.76 10.65 -4.78
C ILE A 386 -28.55 10.73 -5.72
N PHE A 387 -27.35 10.64 -5.16
CA PHE A 387 -26.07 10.64 -5.88
C PHE A 387 -25.41 9.26 -5.89
N ASP A 388 -25.68 8.44 -4.87
CA ASP A 388 -25.14 7.09 -4.75
C ASP A 388 -26.24 6.08 -4.37
N PHE A 389 -26.29 4.97 -5.12
CA PHE A 389 -27.23 3.85 -4.91
C PHE A 389 -26.56 2.64 -4.25
N THR A 390 -25.35 2.78 -3.71
CA THR A 390 -24.72 1.75 -2.85
C THR A 390 -25.73 1.26 -1.79
N GLY A 391 -25.81 -0.07 -1.64
CA GLY A 391 -26.83 -0.76 -0.84
C GLY A 391 -28.03 -1.26 -1.65
N LEU A 392 -28.27 -0.78 -2.88
CA LEU A 392 -29.36 -1.26 -3.74
C LEU A 392 -29.21 -2.75 -4.11
N GLU A 393 -27.98 -3.25 -4.12
CA GLU A 393 -27.65 -4.65 -4.36
C GLU A 393 -28.24 -5.61 -3.31
N ALA A 394 -28.52 -5.15 -2.10
CA ALA A 394 -29.19 -5.95 -1.06
C ALA A 394 -30.66 -6.24 -1.41
N PHE A 395 -31.29 -5.42 -2.26
CA PHE A 395 -32.70 -5.55 -2.66
C PHE A 395 -32.89 -6.59 -3.79
N VAL A 396 -32.40 -7.81 -3.60
CA VAL A 396 -32.31 -8.84 -4.65
C VAL A 396 -33.66 -9.27 -5.24
N ASN A 397 -34.76 -9.09 -4.48
CA ASN A 397 -36.09 -9.58 -4.83
C ASN A 397 -37.06 -8.53 -5.37
N ILE A 398 -36.64 -7.27 -5.57
CA ILE A 398 -37.51 -6.23 -6.11
C ILE A 398 -38.03 -6.59 -7.50
N SER A 399 -39.32 -6.35 -7.73
CA SER A 399 -39.97 -6.62 -9.01
C SER A 399 -39.91 -5.43 -9.96
N GLY A 400 -39.50 -4.26 -9.47
CA GLY A 400 -39.23 -3.10 -10.31
C GLY A 400 -38.36 -2.08 -9.63
N PHE A 401 -37.68 -1.27 -10.42
CA PHE A 401 -36.90 -0.12 -9.96
C PHE A 401 -37.36 1.14 -10.68
N THR A 402 -37.59 2.21 -9.94
CA THR A 402 -37.96 3.54 -10.43
C THR A 402 -37.10 4.57 -9.71
N GLY A 403 -35.95 4.91 -10.30
CA GLY A 403 -34.95 5.78 -9.71
C GLY A 403 -34.61 7.01 -10.56
N GLY A 404 -35.46 7.34 -11.54
CA GLY A 404 -35.25 8.48 -12.44
C GLY A 404 -35.25 9.84 -11.74
N GLY A 405 -34.67 10.86 -12.37
CA GLY A 405 -34.62 12.23 -11.84
C GLY A 405 -33.59 12.46 -10.73
N ASN A 406 -32.58 11.59 -10.64
CA ASN A 406 -31.51 11.64 -9.63
C ASN A 406 -30.13 11.91 -10.32
N PHE A 407 -29.05 11.99 -9.54
CA PHE A 407 -27.76 12.60 -9.94
C PHE A 407 -26.56 11.65 -9.77
N MET A 408 -26.74 10.36 -10.03
CA MET A 408 -25.66 9.37 -9.96
C MET A 408 -24.90 9.24 -11.28
N ASN A 409 -23.63 8.86 -11.21
CA ASN A 409 -22.76 8.64 -12.37
C ASN A 409 -22.81 7.19 -12.88
N SER A 410 -23.14 6.26 -12.00
CA SER A 410 -23.32 4.84 -12.32
C SER A 410 -24.54 4.28 -11.61
N LEU A 411 -25.17 3.27 -12.22
CA LEU A 411 -26.25 2.51 -11.62
C LEU A 411 -26.02 1.02 -11.86
N SER A 412 -25.91 0.24 -10.80
CA SER A 412 -25.85 -1.22 -10.88
C SER A 412 -27.18 -1.83 -10.45
N LEU A 413 -27.80 -2.60 -11.34
CA LEU A 413 -28.98 -3.43 -11.09
C LEU A 413 -28.66 -4.93 -11.21
N LYS A 414 -27.37 -5.27 -11.18
CA LYS A 414 -26.85 -6.63 -11.40
C LYS A 414 -27.42 -7.64 -10.39
N ALA A 415 -27.58 -7.24 -9.13
CA ALA A 415 -28.06 -8.12 -8.06
C ALA A 415 -29.60 -8.25 -8.01
N ASN A 416 -30.34 -7.33 -8.66
CA ASN A 416 -31.80 -7.32 -8.65
C ASN A 416 -32.37 -8.28 -9.71
N THR A 417 -32.29 -9.58 -9.42
CA THR A 417 -32.56 -10.65 -10.39
C THR A 417 -34.05 -10.86 -10.72
N GLN A 418 -34.97 -10.16 -10.06
CA GLN A 418 -36.42 -10.38 -10.19
C GLN A 418 -37.16 -9.24 -10.96
N LEU A 419 -36.41 -8.30 -11.53
CA LEU A 419 -36.94 -7.10 -12.18
C LEU A 419 -37.89 -7.40 -13.36
N LYS A 420 -39.01 -6.69 -13.39
CA LYS A 420 -40.01 -6.65 -14.47
C LYS A 420 -40.19 -5.26 -15.06
N SER A 421 -39.87 -4.23 -14.28
CA SER A 421 -39.85 -2.83 -14.71
C SER A 421 -38.57 -2.13 -14.29
N VAL A 422 -37.99 -1.33 -15.17
CA VAL A 422 -36.78 -0.54 -14.91
C VAL A 422 -37.01 0.88 -15.44
N ASP A 423 -36.89 1.87 -14.57
CA ASP A 423 -36.90 3.29 -14.91
C ASP A 423 -35.74 4.00 -14.22
N PHE A 424 -34.81 4.52 -15.01
CA PHE A 424 -33.71 5.38 -14.58
C PHE A 424 -33.67 6.69 -15.39
N SER A 425 -34.79 7.04 -16.03
CA SER A 425 -34.89 8.20 -16.91
C SER A 425 -34.62 9.52 -16.20
N GLU A 426 -34.38 10.59 -16.96
CA GLU A 426 -34.17 11.94 -16.41
C GLU A 426 -32.94 12.03 -15.48
N SER A 427 -31.92 11.19 -15.68
CA SER A 427 -30.68 11.17 -14.89
C SER A 427 -29.53 11.78 -15.71
N PRO A 428 -29.23 13.09 -15.57
CA PRO A 428 -28.35 13.81 -16.48
C PRO A 428 -26.88 13.40 -16.40
N ASP A 429 -26.44 12.97 -15.22
CA ASP A 429 -25.03 12.65 -14.94
C ASP A 429 -24.71 11.15 -15.08
N LEU A 430 -25.73 10.32 -15.34
CA LEU A 430 -25.59 8.87 -15.44
C LEU A 430 -24.80 8.47 -16.69
N GLU A 431 -23.61 7.90 -16.51
CA GLU A 431 -22.70 7.51 -17.60
C GLU A 431 -22.79 6.02 -17.94
N THR A 432 -23.04 5.17 -16.93
CA THR A 432 -23.05 3.71 -17.07
C THR A 432 -24.20 3.06 -16.30
N VAL A 433 -24.81 2.03 -16.90
CA VAL A 433 -25.81 1.18 -16.23
C VAL A 433 -25.42 -0.29 -16.38
N ASN A 434 -25.38 -1.03 -15.28
CA ASN A 434 -25.24 -2.48 -15.31
C ASN A 434 -26.59 -3.16 -15.05
N LEU A 435 -27.24 -3.61 -16.11
CA LEU A 435 -28.48 -4.38 -16.05
C LEU A 435 -28.24 -5.87 -16.34
N LYS A 436 -27.00 -6.38 -16.32
CA LYS A 436 -26.69 -7.81 -16.58
C LYS A 436 -27.03 -8.69 -15.37
N ASN A 437 -28.32 -8.81 -15.09
CA ASN A 437 -28.89 -9.43 -13.89
C ASN A 437 -29.44 -10.84 -14.12
N GLY A 438 -29.19 -11.44 -15.28
CA GLY A 438 -29.72 -12.75 -15.67
C GLY A 438 -31.22 -12.77 -15.97
N ASN A 439 -31.92 -11.63 -15.94
CA ASN A 439 -33.37 -11.54 -16.00
C ASN A 439 -33.90 -10.51 -17.03
N ASN A 440 -33.06 -10.02 -17.95
CA ASN A 440 -33.46 -9.02 -18.95
C ASN A 440 -34.71 -9.39 -19.74
N THR A 441 -34.89 -10.69 -20.06
CA THR A 441 -36.07 -11.16 -20.82
C THR A 441 -37.41 -11.02 -20.09
N SER A 442 -37.38 -10.84 -18.76
CA SER A 442 -38.57 -10.62 -17.93
C SER A 442 -38.90 -9.12 -17.75
N VAL A 443 -37.98 -8.23 -18.14
CA VAL A 443 -38.20 -6.77 -18.10
C VAL A 443 -39.13 -6.40 -19.24
N THR A 444 -40.37 -6.06 -18.89
CA THR A 444 -41.45 -5.73 -19.84
C THR A 444 -41.78 -4.25 -19.89
N SER A 445 -41.31 -3.47 -18.91
CA SER A 445 -41.39 -2.02 -18.88
C SER A 445 -39.99 -1.46 -18.70
N PHE A 446 -39.54 -0.62 -19.63
CA PHE A 446 -38.19 -0.06 -19.62
C PHE A 446 -38.24 1.42 -20.00
N ASN A 447 -37.54 2.26 -19.24
CA ASN A 447 -37.36 3.67 -19.53
C ASN A 447 -35.95 4.12 -19.10
N GLY A 448 -35.12 4.42 -20.09
CA GLY A 448 -33.78 4.98 -19.92
C GLY A 448 -33.60 6.24 -20.77
N SER A 449 -34.68 7.00 -20.96
CA SER A 449 -34.67 8.23 -21.76
C SER A 449 -34.22 9.44 -20.94
N LEU A 450 -33.78 10.50 -21.61
CA LEU A 450 -33.37 11.75 -20.93
C LEU A 450 -32.14 11.57 -20.02
N CYS A 451 -31.20 10.75 -20.45
CA CYS A 451 -29.90 10.47 -19.81
C CYS A 451 -28.77 10.88 -20.78
N PRO A 452 -28.53 12.19 -21.02
CA PRO A 452 -27.62 12.69 -22.05
C PRO A 452 -26.14 12.29 -21.88
N SER A 453 -25.71 11.85 -20.68
CA SER A 453 -24.34 11.39 -20.43
C SER A 453 -24.18 9.87 -20.59
N LEU A 454 -25.28 9.13 -20.68
CA LEU A 454 -25.28 7.67 -20.73
C LEU A 454 -24.73 7.21 -22.08
N GLN A 455 -23.66 6.42 -22.05
CA GLN A 455 -23.07 5.85 -23.27
C GLN A 455 -23.36 4.36 -23.40
N PHE A 456 -23.31 3.62 -22.29
CA PHE A 456 -23.38 2.17 -22.31
C PHE A 456 -24.35 1.62 -21.26
N VAL A 457 -25.13 0.61 -21.66
CA VAL A 457 -25.91 -0.22 -20.75
C VAL A 457 -25.45 -1.67 -20.91
N CYS A 458 -24.89 -2.25 -19.86
CA CYS A 458 -24.55 -3.67 -19.86
C CYS A 458 -25.82 -4.50 -19.67
N VAL A 459 -25.98 -5.55 -20.48
CA VAL A 459 -27.17 -6.41 -20.54
C VAL A 459 -26.78 -7.87 -20.69
N ASP A 460 -27.73 -8.76 -20.40
CA ASP A 460 -27.55 -10.22 -20.56
C ASP A 460 -27.51 -10.64 -22.04
N ASN A 461 -28.27 -9.94 -22.88
CA ASN A 461 -28.44 -10.26 -24.28
C ASN A 461 -28.68 -8.97 -25.09
N VAL A 462 -27.65 -8.55 -25.82
CA VAL A 462 -27.68 -7.33 -26.64
C VAL A 462 -28.83 -7.36 -27.66
N ALA A 463 -29.01 -8.46 -28.38
CA ALA A 463 -30.05 -8.56 -29.41
C ALA A 463 -31.48 -8.46 -28.84
N PHE A 464 -31.71 -8.98 -27.63
CA PHE A 464 -32.98 -8.81 -26.93
C PHE A 464 -33.18 -7.36 -26.49
N ALA A 465 -32.15 -6.75 -25.90
CA ALA A 465 -32.21 -5.37 -25.41
C ALA A 465 -32.49 -4.38 -26.56
N GLU A 466 -31.77 -4.48 -27.67
CA GLU A 466 -31.99 -3.66 -28.87
C GLU A 466 -33.43 -3.75 -29.41
N ALA A 467 -34.06 -4.93 -29.32
CA ALA A 467 -35.41 -5.15 -29.82
C ALA A 467 -36.52 -4.68 -28.86
N ASN A 468 -36.26 -4.62 -27.55
CA ASN A 468 -37.31 -4.43 -26.53
C ASN A 468 -37.12 -3.16 -25.68
N PHE A 469 -35.88 -2.74 -25.38
CA PHE A 469 -35.55 -1.55 -24.57
C PHE A 469 -35.45 -0.31 -25.45
N THR A 470 -36.56 0.01 -26.11
CA THR A 470 -36.61 1.06 -27.16
C THR A 470 -36.79 2.48 -26.62
N ASN A 471 -37.21 2.63 -25.36
CA ASN A 471 -37.34 3.93 -24.72
C ASN A 471 -36.03 4.33 -24.04
N ILE A 472 -35.05 4.70 -24.86
CA ILE A 472 -33.68 5.02 -24.46
C ILE A 472 -33.10 6.07 -25.42
N ASP A 473 -32.13 6.86 -24.96
CA ASP A 473 -31.50 7.89 -25.80
C ASP A 473 -30.72 7.26 -26.96
N SER A 474 -30.80 7.89 -28.14
CA SER A 474 -30.29 7.30 -29.38
C SER A 474 -28.78 7.08 -29.44
N GLN A 475 -28.02 7.69 -28.52
CA GLN A 475 -26.57 7.51 -28.43
C GLN A 475 -26.18 6.22 -27.69
N VAL A 476 -27.07 5.71 -26.83
CA VAL A 476 -26.77 4.62 -25.90
C VAL A 476 -26.55 3.31 -26.68
N GLN A 477 -25.50 2.59 -26.32
CA GLN A 477 -25.18 1.27 -26.86
C GLN A 477 -25.39 0.20 -25.80
N PHE A 478 -26.03 -0.91 -26.18
CA PHE A 478 -26.13 -2.10 -25.34
C PHE A 478 -24.88 -2.97 -25.53
N VAL A 479 -24.28 -3.40 -24.43
CA VAL A 479 -23.07 -4.25 -24.41
C VAL A 479 -23.30 -5.47 -23.51
N ASP A 480 -22.61 -6.57 -23.76
CA ASP A 480 -22.59 -7.75 -22.88
C ASP A 480 -21.26 -7.94 -22.15
N ASP A 481 -20.24 -7.18 -22.53
CA ASP A 481 -18.99 -7.03 -21.78
C ASP A 481 -19.16 -5.90 -20.75
N CYS A 482 -19.28 -6.27 -19.48
CA CYS A 482 -19.44 -5.31 -18.38
C CYS A 482 -18.09 -4.91 -17.76
N GLU A 483 -16.97 -5.29 -18.38
CA GLU A 483 -15.71 -4.58 -18.18
C GLU A 483 -15.86 -3.23 -18.87
N PHE A 484 -16.63 -2.34 -18.23
CA PHE A 484 -16.48 -0.91 -18.46
C PHE A 484 -15.05 -0.64 -17.99
N LEU A 485 -14.08 -0.85 -18.88
CA LEU A 485 -12.77 -0.25 -18.75
C LEU A 485 -13.11 1.20 -18.49
N ALA A 486 -12.91 1.65 -17.25
CA ALA A 486 -12.98 3.06 -16.93
C ALA A 486 -12.23 3.73 -18.07
N VAL A 487 -12.96 4.52 -18.86
CA VAL A 487 -12.36 5.28 -19.94
C VAL A 487 -11.16 6.01 -19.30
N PRO A 488 -9.98 5.88 -19.92
CA PRO A 488 -8.72 5.60 -19.25
C PRO A 488 -8.34 6.68 -18.23
N THR A 489 -7.75 6.26 -17.11
CA THR A 489 -6.88 7.04 -16.20
C THR A 489 -7.13 8.55 -16.22
N TYR A 490 -7.87 9.08 -15.24
CA TYR A 490 -8.14 10.50 -15.00
C TYR A 490 -7.05 11.44 -15.55
N ASN A 491 -7.22 11.88 -16.80
CA ASN A 491 -6.37 12.92 -17.34
C ASN A 491 -6.89 14.26 -16.80
N LEU A 492 -6.38 14.65 -15.63
CA LEU A 492 -6.69 15.92 -14.98
C LEU A 492 -6.53 17.12 -15.94
N GLU A 493 -5.69 16.99 -16.97
CA GLU A 493 -5.47 18.02 -17.99
C GLU A 493 -6.67 18.20 -18.92
N GLU A 494 -7.46 17.15 -19.18
CA GLU A 494 -8.65 17.22 -20.03
C GLU A 494 -9.92 17.54 -19.20
N ALA A 495 -10.02 17.00 -17.98
CA ALA A 495 -11.18 17.17 -17.11
C ALA A 495 -11.39 18.62 -16.61
N ILE A 496 -10.33 19.43 -16.53
CA ILE A 496 -10.42 20.80 -16.01
C ILE A 496 -10.17 21.82 -17.12
N THR A 497 -11.14 22.72 -17.33
CA THR A 497 -10.96 23.88 -18.21
C THR A 497 -11.15 25.19 -17.44
N LEU A 498 -10.28 26.16 -17.72
CA LEU A 498 -10.31 27.50 -17.11
C LEU A 498 -10.74 28.54 -18.14
N PHE A 499 -11.85 29.22 -17.89
CA PHE A 499 -12.35 30.25 -18.80
C PHE A 499 -13.02 31.43 -18.09
N PRO A 500 -13.02 32.63 -18.70
CA PRO A 500 -12.27 32.98 -19.89
C PRO A 500 -10.77 33.04 -19.61
N ASN A 501 -9.95 32.62 -20.57
CA ASN A 501 -8.50 32.83 -20.56
C ASN A 501 -8.11 33.45 -21.92
N PRO A 502 -7.76 34.75 -21.99
CA PRO A 502 -7.48 35.65 -20.87
C PRO A 502 -8.70 36.07 -20.04
N VAL A 503 -8.53 36.22 -18.72
CA VAL A 503 -9.56 36.64 -17.76
C VAL A 503 -9.50 38.14 -17.49
N LEU A 504 -10.68 38.77 -17.37
CA LEU A 504 -10.83 40.15 -16.89
C LEU A 504 -11.08 40.16 -15.38
N ASP A 505 -12.28 39.83 -14.92
CA ASP A 505 -12.62 39.97 -13.49
C ASP A 505 -12.89 38.64 -12.80
N VAL A 506 -13.58 37.70 -13.45
CA VAL A 506 -13.94 36.41 -12.84
C VAL A 506 -13.44 35.28 -13.72
N LEU A 507 -12.66 34.37 -13.13
CA LEU A 507 -12.22 33.13 -13.74
C LEU A 507 -13.13 31.99 -13.30
N THR A 508 -13.66 31.22 -14.23
CA THR A 508 -14.48 30.04 -13.98
C THR A 508 -13.67 28.77 -14.22
N ILE A 509 -13.83 27.82 -13.30
CA ILE A 509 -13.32 26.45 -13.40
C ILE A 509 -14.48 25.56 -13.83
N SER A 510 -14.38 25.00 -15.02
CA SER A 510 -15.28 23.95 -15.47
C SER A 510 -14.61 22.61 -15.30
N VAL A 511 -15.40 21.66 -14.84
CA VAL A 511 -15.01 20.30 -14.50
C VAL A 511 -15.89 19.37 -15.31
N GLU A 512 -15.28 18.48 -16.09
CA GLU A 512 -15.93 17.42 -16.87
C GLU A 512 -15.58 16.06 -16.26
N GLY A 513 -16.55 15.12 -16.21
CA GLY A 513 -16.41 13.80 -15.57
C GLY A 513 -16.52 13.80 -14.04
N ASN A 514 -16.26 12.64 -13.41
CA ASN A 514 -16.36 12.39 -11.95
C ASN A 514 -15.19 12.98 -11.15
N PHE A 515 -14.88 14.27 -11.33
CA PHE A 515 -13.77 14.93 -10.63
C PHE A 515 -14.28 15.68 -9.39
N SER A 516 -13.87 15.23 -8.21
CA SER A 516 -14.35 15.71 -6.90
C SER A 516 -13.66 17.00 -6.47
N TYR A 517 -13.98 18.10 -7.16
CA TYR A 517 -13.41 19.42 -6.89
C TYR A 517 -13.54 19.82 -5.40
N THR A 518 -12.40 20.06 -4.75
CA THR A 518 -12.34 20.53 -3.36
C THR A 518 -12.14 22.04 -3.29
N LYS A 519 -11.07 22.54 -3.93
CA LYS A 519 -10.68 23.96 -3.85
C LYS A 519 -9.75 24.38 -4.99
N SER A 520 -9.43 25.67 -5.05
CA SER A 520 -8.42 26.21 -5.94
C SER A 520 -7.58 27.30 -5.33
N GLU A 521 -6.31 27.34 -5.73
CA GLU A 521 -5.29 28.24 -5.22
C GLU A 521 -4.67 29.01 -6.39
N ILE A 522 -4.52 30.33 -6.26
CA ILE A 522 -3.88 31.19 -7.25
C ILE A 522 -2.47 31.53 -6.82
N TYR A 523 -1.51 31.31 -7.71
CA TYR A 523 -0.09 31.58 -7.52
C TYR A 523 0.43 32.61 -8.52
N SER A 524 1.34 33.46 -8.04
CA SER A 524 2.18 34.30 -8.90
C SER A 524 3.23 33.48 -9.65
N VAL A 525 3.88 34.07 -10.66
CA VAL A 525 5.00 33.42 -11.39
C VAL A 525 6.23 33.12 -10.52
N SER A 526 6.34 33.72 -9.34
CA SER A 526 7.40 33.43 -8.36
C SER A 526 7.00 32.36 -7.33
N GLY A 527 5.82 31.74 -7.48
CA GLY A 527 5.34 30.67 -6.59
C GLY A 527 4.68 31.16 -5.30
N GLN A 528 4.48 32.48 -5.12
CA GLN A 528 3.73 33.00 -3.98
C GLN A 528 2.23 32.77 -4.18
N GLN A 529 1.57 32.13 -3.20
CA GLN A 529 0.11 32.00 -3.13
C GLN A 529 -0.54 33.36 -2.85
N LEU A 530 -1.55 33.72 -3.65
CA LEU A 530 -2.23 35.02 -3.63
C LEU A 530 -3.68 34.91 -3.14
N LYS A 531 -4.39 33.85 -3.53
CA LYS A 531 -5.79 33.59 -3.14
C LYS A 531 -6.03 32.08 -3.02
N GLU A 532 -7.03 31.71 -2.22
CA GLU A 532 -7.62 30.37 -2.14
C GLU A 532 -9.14 30.52 -2.16
N THR A 533 -9.85 29.59 -2.81
CA THR A 533 -11.31 29.56 -2.83
C THR A 533 -11.83 28.12 -2.92
N PRO A 534 -12.87 27.76 -2.14
CA PRO A 534 -13.62 26.51 -2.33
C PRO A 534 -14.67 26.63 -3.45
N GLY A 535 -14.86 27.82 -4.03
CA GLY A 535 -15.80 28.06 -5.12
C GLY A 535 -15.14 28.00 -6.50
N ARG A 536 -15.85 27.43 -7.47
CA ARG A 536 -15.42 27.29 -8.88
C ARG A 536 -15.39 28.61 -9.69
N GLN A 537 -15.77 29.73 -9.06
CA GLN A 537 -15.62 31.08 -9.62
C GLN A 537 -14.64 31.87 -8.76
N ILE A 538 -13.58 32.38 -9.38
CA ILE A 538 -12.53 33.11 -8.69
C ILE A 538 -12.54 34.58 -9.10
N ASP A 539 -12.77 35.46 -8.14
CA ASP A 539 -12.65 36.91 -8.33
C ASP A 539 -11.18 37.32 -8.39
N MET A 540 -10.78 37.75 -9.59
CA MET A 540 -9.46 38.20 -10.00
C MET A 540 -9.36 39.72 -10.13
N SER A 541 -10.43 40.49 -9.85
CA SER A 541 -10.50 41.93 -10.10
C SER A 541 -9.43 42.74 -9.35
N ASP A 542 -9.03 42.27 -8.16
CA ASP A 542 -7.97 42.88 -7.34
C ASP A 542 -6.54 42.60 -7.85
N LEU A 543 -6.37 41.67 -8.80
CA LEU A 543 -5.06 41.25 -9.30
C LEU A 543 -4.63 42.09 -10.51
N SER A 544 -3.35 42.47 -10.54
CA SER A 544 -2.77 43.22 -11.67
C SER A 544 -2.68 42.36 -12.94
N ALA A 545 -2.71 42.99 -14.12
CA ALA A 545 -2.52 42.30 -15.39
C ALA A 545 -1.20 41.51 -15.41
N GLY A 546 -1.23 40.26 -15.86
CA GLY A 546 -0.09 39.36 -15.77
C GLY A 546 -0.41 37.88 -15.96
N ILE A 547 0.61 37.04 -15.80
CA ILE A 547 0.47 35.57 -15.83
C ILE A 547 0.30 35.07 -14.39
N TYR A 548 -0.64 34.15 -14.20
CA TYR A 548 -0.86 33.45 -12.95
C TYR A 548 -1.01 31.95 -13.18
N PHE A 549 -0.81 31.17 -12.12
CA PHE A 549 -1.04 29.74 -12.10
C PHE A 549 -2.18 29.43 -11.15
N VAL A 550 -3.15 28.65 -11.60
CA VAL A 550 -4.29 28.22 -10.80
C VAL A 550 -4.10 26.73 -10.55
N LYS A 551 -3.85 26.37 -9.30
CA LYS A 551 -3.82 24.98 -8.85
C LYS A 551 -5.23 24.58 -8.43
N VAL A 552 -5.81 23.62 -9.13
CA VAL A 552 -7.11 23.02 -8.83
C VAL A 552 -6.84 21.71 -8.09
N ILE A 553 -7.54 21.50 -6.98
CA ILE A 553 -7.34 20.38 -6.06
C ILE A 553 -8.66 19.62 -5.92
N SER A 554 -8.58 18.29 -5.99
CA SER A 554 -9.65 17.34 -5.73
C SER A 554 -9.19 16.20 -4.83
N GLU A 555 -10.11 15.27 -4.56
CA GLU A 555 -9.82 14.01 -3.87
C GLU A 555 -8.92 13.09 -4.69
N GLU A 556 -8.97 13.16 -6.02
CA GLU A 556 -8.18 12.34 -6.95
C GLU A 556 -6.80 12.95 -7.31
N GLY A 557 -6.50 14.16 -6.86
CA GLY A 557 -5.19 14.80 -7.05
C GLY A 557 -5.24 16.31 -7.27
N SER A 558 -4.19 16.88 -7.89
CA SER A 558 -4.17 18.31 -8.21
C SER A 558 -3.50 18.61 -9.54
N ILE A 559 -4.01 19.64 -10.22
CA ILE A 559 -3.43 20.12 -11.47
C ILE A 559 -3.24 21.63 -11.46
N THR A 560 -2.18 22.10 -12.11
CA THR A 560 -1.88 23.54 -12.20
C THR A 560 -1.99 24.02 -13.63
N LYS A 561 -2.91 24.97 -13.88
CA LYS A 561 -3.11 25.58 -15.21
C LYS A 561 -2.71 27.04 -15.23
N LYS A 562 -2.09 27.45 -16.34
CA LYS A 562 -1.65 28.83 -16.57
C LYS A 562 -2.80 29.68 -17.12
N ILE A 563 -3.03 30.84 -16.53
CA ILE A 563 -3.99 31.84 -17.02
C ILE A 563 -3.34 33.20 -17.21
N VAL A 564 -3.94 34.01 -18.09
CA VAL A 564 -3.52 35.39 -18.37
C VAL A 564 -4.61 36.34 -17.87
N LYS A 565 -4.27 37.24 -16.95
CA LYS A 565 -5.13 38.34 -16.47
C LYS A 565 -4.87 39.59 -17.32
N GLN A 566 -5.94 40.21 -17.83
CA GLN A 566 -5.89 41.47 -18.57
C GLN A 566 -6.18 42.69 -17.69
#